data_AF-A0A0S4V8B3-F1
#
_entry.id   AF-A0A0S4V8B3-F1
#
_cell.length_a   1.000
_cell.length_b   1.000
_cell.length_c   1.000
_cell.angle_alpha   90.00
_cell.angle_beta   90.00
_cell.angle_gamma   90.00
#
_symmetry.space_group_name_H-M   'P 1'
#
loop_
_entity.id
_entity.type
_entity.pdbx_description
1 polymer ?
#
loop_
_entity_poly.entity_id
_entity_poly.type
_entity_poly.pdbx_seq_one_letter_code
_entity_poly.pdbx_strand_id
1 'polypeptide(L)' 'MRELDSQLKAQRVRSEQLGKTLNGFARSGSLPSDLYSELGGLCQGMQATEKELAAITACMEERDGGG' A
#
# COMPACT_ATOMS: atom_id res chain seq x y z
N MET A 1 -9.37 4.06 -11.91
CA MET A 1 -8.56 2.81 -11.93
C MET A 1 -7.09 3.05 -12.22
N ARG A 2 -6.68 3.58 -13.38
CA ARG A 2 -5.26 3.75 -13.74
C ARG A 2 -4.45 4.64 -12.77
N GLU A 3 -5.08 5.69 -12.26
CA GLU A 3 -4.46 6.57 -11.27
C GLU A 3 -4.30 5.91 -9.89
N LEU A 4 -5.34 5.21 -9.40
CA LEU A 4 -5.29 4.40 -8.18
C LEU A 4 -4.20 3.32 -8.24
N ASP A 5 -4.09 2.62 -9.38
CA ASP A 5 -3.04 1.62 -9.62
C ASP A 5 -1.63 2.25 -9.60
N SER A 6 -1.47 3.42 -10.20
CA SER A 6 -0.21 4.17 -10.17
C SER A 6 0.17 4.60 -8.75
N GLN A 7 -0.80 5.08 -7.97
CA GLN A 7 -0.61 5.45 -6.57
C GLN A 7 -0.24 4.23 -5.71
N LEU A 8 -0.92 3.09 -5.89
CA LEU A 8 -0.62 1.85 -5.18
C LEU A 8 0.80 1.37 -5.49
N LYS A 9 1.23 1.44 -6.75
CA LYS A 9 2.61 1.11 -7.16
C LYS A 9 3.62 2.03 -6.49
N ALA A 10 3.37 3.34 -6.46
CA ALA A 10 4.25 4.30 -5.80
C ALA A 10 4.36 4.04 -4.29
N GLN A 11 3.23 3.78 -3.62
CA GLN A 11 3.20 3.43 -2.19
C GLN A 11 3.95 2.12 -1.91
N ARG A 12 3.80 1.11 -2.77
CA ARG A 12 4.52 -0.16 -2.66
C ARG A 12 6.03 0.03 -2.77
N VAL A 13 6.50 0.78 -3.76
CA VAL A 13 7.93 1.10 -3.92
C VAL A 13 8.47 1.82 -2.69
N ARG A 14 7.74 2.82 -2.17
CA ARG A 14 8.12 3.54 -0.96
C ARG A 14 8.19 2.63 0.27
N SER A 15 7.20 1.74 0.44
CA SER A 15 7.19 0.77 1.56
C SER A 15 8.38 -0.19 1.51
N GLU A 16 8.78 -0.65 0.33
CA GLU A 16 9.93 -1.53 0.15
C GLU A 16 11.26 -0.82 0.47
N GLN A 17 11.40 0.44 0.03
CA GLN A 17 12.55 1.28 0.34
C GLN A 17 12.65 1.55 1.84
N LEU A 18 11.53 1.84 2.51
CA LEU A 18 11.49 2.01 3.96
C LEU A 18 11.83 0.72 4.69
N GLY A 19 11.31 -0.44 4.24
CA GLY A 19 11.64 -1.74 4.82
C GLY A 19 13.14 -2.04 4.75
N LYS A 20 13.79 -1.75 3.61
CA LYS A 20 15.24 -1.87 3.44
C LYS A 20 16.01 -0.95 4.39
N THR A 21 15.54 0.29 4.53
CA THR A 21 16.14 1.30 5.41
C THR A 21 16.03 0.88 6.88
N LEU A 22 14.85 0.47 7.32
CA LEU A 22 14.59 -0.05 8.66
C LEU A 22 15.40 -1.30 8.98
N ASN A 23 15.59 -2.20 8.01
CA ASN A 23 16.47 -3.36 8.17
C ASN A 23 17.94 -2.95 8.37
N GLY A 24 18.39 -1.88 7.70
CA GLY A 24 19.70 -1.27 7.95
C GLY A 24 19.84 -0.76 9.39
N PHE A 25 18.81 -0.10 9.91
CA PHE A 25 18.75 0.40 11.29
C PHE A 25 18.61 -0.71 12.35
N ALA A 26 17.91 -1.80 12.04
CA ALA A 26 17.82 -2.95 12.93
C ALA A 26 19.20 -3.56 13.20
N ARG A 27 20.10 -3.55 12.20
CA ARG A 27 21.49 -4.00 12.35
C ARG A 27 22.33 -3.08 13.23
N SER A 28 21.97 -1.79 13.32
CA SER A 28 22.65 -0.83 14.21
C SER A 28 22.05 -0.77 15.62
N GLY A 29 20.98 -1.53 15.90
CA GLY A 29 20.33 -1.60 17.21
C GLY A 29 19.43 -0.40 17.55
N SER A 30 19.18 0.49 16.60
CA SER A 30 18.38 1.72 16.82
C SER A 30 17.32 1.84 15.73
N LEU A 31 16.08 1.49 16.04
CA LEU A 31 14.98 1.55 15.08
C LEU A 31 14.29 2.92 15.13
N PRO A 32 14.36 3.74 14.07
CA PRO A 32 13.73 5.05 14.06
C PRO A 32 12.20 4.91 14.03
N SER A 33 11.55 5.36 15.10
CA SER A 33 10.09 5.23 15.33
C SER A 33 9.26 5.95 14.27
N ASP A 34 9.76 7.07 13.74
CA ASP A 34 9.14 7.84 12.67
C ASP A 34 9.01 7.01 11.38
N LEU A 35 10.11 6.39 10.94
CA LEU A 35 10.11 5.51 9.76
C LEU A 35 9.25 4.27 9.97
N TYR A 36 9.23 3.71 11.17
CA TYR A 36 8.37 2.56 11.46
C TYR A 36 6.88 2.94 11.39
N SER A 37 6.52 4.13 11.91
CA SER A 37 5.17 4.67 11.84
C SER A 37 4.76 5.00 10.41
N GLU A 38 5.67 5.58 9.61
CA GLU A 38 5.44 5.82 8.19
C GLU A 38 5.19 4.51 7.42
N LEU A 39 5.98 3.46 7.69
CA LEU A 39 5.78 2.16 7.06
C LEU A 39 4.39 1.58 7.41
N GLY A 40 3.99 1.67 8.68
CA GLY A 40 2.65 1.27 9.12
C GLY A 40 1.53 2.03 8.39
N GLY A 41 1.68 3.35 8.26
CA GLY A 41 0.74 4.20 7.53
C GLY A 41 0.64 3.85 6.04
N LEU A 42 1.77 3.57 5.39
CA LEU A 42 1.81 3.12 3.99
C LEU A 42 1.11 1.76 3.82
N CYS A 43 1.37 0.79 4.69
CA CYS A 43 0.70 -0.51 4.64
C CYS A 43 -0.82 -0.39 4.82
N GLN A 44 -1.27 0.46 5.74
CA GLN A 44 -2.70 0.68 5.96
C GLN A 44 -3.35 1.39 4.77
N GLY A 45 -2.70 2.40 4.21
CA GLY A 45 -3.19 3.12 3.02
C GLY A 45 -3.29 2.23 1.78
N MET A 46 -2.31 1.33 1.58
CA MET A 46 -2.36 0.35 0.50
C MET A 46 -3.53 -0.61 0.66
N GLN A 47 -3.76 -1.15 1.86
CA GLN A 47 -4.87 -2.07 2.10
C GLN A 47 -6.24 -1.40 1.89
N ALA A 48 -6.38 -0.12 2.26
CA ALA A 48 -7.59 0.64 1.98
C ALA A 48 -7.81 0.79 0.45
N THR A 49 -6.76 1.14 -0.28
CA THR A 49 -6.78 1.28 -1.75
C THR A 49 -7.14 -0.04 -2.44
N GLU A 50 -6.58 -1.16 -1.98
CA GLU A 50 -6.91 -2.51 -2.49
C GLU A 50 -8.39 -2.86 -2.28
N LYS A 51 -8.95 -2.51 -1.12
CA LYS A 51 -10.39 -2.71 -0.83
C LYS A 51 -11.27 -1.87 -1.75
N GLU A 52 -10.92 -0.62 -1.99
CA GLU A 52 -11.67 0.25 -2.90
C GLU A 52 -11.63 -0.29 -4.34
N LEU A 53 -10.46 -0.73 -4.82
CA LEU A 53 -10.32 -1.36 -6.14
C LEU A 53 -11.15 -2.64 -6.26
N ALA A 54 -11.16 -3.48 -5.22
CA ALA A 54 -11.99 -4.69 -5.17
C ALA A 54 -13.49 -4.35 -5.21
N ALA A 55 -13.92 -3.34 -4.44
CA ALA A 55 -15.31 -2.90 -4.43
C ALA A 55 -15.76 -2.32 -5.78
N ILE A 56 -14.90 -1.52 -6.44
CA ILE A 56 -15.15 -0.99 -7.78
C ILE A 56 -15.31 -2.13 -8.79
N THR A 57 -14.41 -3.12 -8.74
CA THR A 57 -14.44 -4.29 -9.64
C THR A 57 -15.73 -5.10 -9.44
N ALA A 58 -16.09 -5.42 -8.19
CA ALA A 58 -17.31 -6.15 -7.88
C ALA A 58 -18.58 -5.41 -8.38
N CYS A 59 -18.63 -4.08 -8.22
CA CYS A 59 -19.74 -3.26 -8.72
C CYS A 59 -19.80 -3.18 -10.26
N MET A 60 -18.69 -3.42 -10.95
CA MET A 60 -18.66 -3.49 -12.42
C MET A 60 -19.14 -4.87 -12.89
N GLU A 61 -18.68 -5.94 -12.25
CA GLU A 61 -19.08 -7.32 -12.57
C GLU A 61 -20.58 -7.56 -12.33
N GLU A 62 -21.15 -7.00 -11.26
CA GLU A 62 -22.60 -7.06 -10.99
C GLU A 62 -23.43 -6.35 -12.07
N ARG A 63 -22.87 -5.31 -12.71
CA ARG A 63 -23.52 -4.58 -13.80
C ARG A 63 -23.36 -5.25 -15.17
N ASP A 64 -22.29 -5.99 -15.38
CA ASP A 64 -21.98 -6.65 -16.66
C ASP A 64 -22.69 -8.02 -16.79
N GLY A 65 -22.87 -8.74 -15.68
CA GLY A 65 -23.60 -10.02 -15.65
C GLY A 65 -25.13 -9.91 -15.55
N GLY A 66 -25.66 -8.69 -15.49
CA GLY A 66 -27.09 -8.40 -15.38
C GLY A 66 -27.71 -7.92 -16.69
N GLY A 67 -27.76 -8.79 -17.71
CA GLY A 67 -28.40 -8.55 -19.01
C GLY A 67 -28.88 -9.84 -19.65
#